data_AF-A0A2C9UVQ0-F1
#
_entry.id   AF-A0A2C9UVQ0-F1
#
_cell.length_a   1.000
_cell.length_b   1.000
_cell.length_c   1.000
_cell.angle_alpha   90.00
_cell.angle_beta   90.00
_cell.angle_gamma   90.00
#
_symmetry.space_group_name_H-M   'P 1'
#
loop_
_entity.id
_entity.type
_entity.pdbx_description
1 polymer ?
#
loop_
_entity_poly.entity_id
_entity_poly.type
_entity_poly.pdbx_seq_one_letter_code
_entity_poly.pdbx_strand_id
1 'polypeptide(L)'
;MAQNPGRAVSSLLCAENTIFGDLDFNASDEIGIPLSWHHQDDQSRNQDPFSYNDSCKSLMGFTVHSEDRIKEMVKGEKEHLPRDDYLKRLRSGDLDLSVRREALDWIWKAQAHYNFGPLSVCLSINYLDRFLSVYQLPKGKAWAVQLLAVACLSLAAKMEEANVPLSVDFQVGEPKFVFEAKTIQRMELLVLSTLKWRMQALTPCSFIDYFLSKINGDQHLSTSSIFKSLQLILSTLKGIDFLEFRPSEIAAAVAISVSGEVQAVEIDKAVPYFTQVEKVKRAKKKSRALWCPQKKVQR
;
A
#
# COMPACT_ATOMS: atom_id res chain seq x y z
N MET A 1 -19.78 43.52 46.03
CA MET A 1 -18.40 43.49 45.51
C MET A 1 -18.04 42.05 45.24
N ALA A 2 -17.82 41.73 43.97
CA ALA A 2 -17.53 40.40 43.46
C ALA A 2 -16.13 39.93 43.86
N GLN A 3 -15.95 38.62 44.08
CA GLN A 3 -14.70 37.94 43.81
C GLN A 3 -14.95 36.45 43.55
N ASN A 4 -14.25 35.98 42.52
CA ASN A 4 -14.42 34.79 41.71
C ASN A 4 -13.48 33.67 42.21
N PRO A 5 -13.87 32.39 42.29
CA PRO A 5 -12.88 31.31 42.37
C PRO A 5 -12.70 30.63 41.00
N GLY A 6 -11.61 31.01 40.36
CA GLY A 6 -10.60 30.12 39.77
C GLY A 6 -11.06 28.85 39.06
N ARG A 7 -11.16 28.96 37.74
CA ARG A 7 -11.07 27.87 36.76
C ARG A 7 -9.66 27.25 36.84
N ALA A 8 -9.53 26.04 37.38
CA ALA A 8 -8.29 25.27 37.29
C ALA A 8 -8.22 24.54 35.95
N VAL A 9 -7.05 24.64 35.34
CA VAL A 9 -6.70 24.29 33.97
C VAL A 9 -6.32 22.81 33.88
N SER A 10 -6.70 22.18 32.76
CA SER A 10 -6.18 20.88 32.32
C SER A 10 -4.66 20.87 32.34
N SER A 11 -4.05 19.93 33.04
CA SER A 11 -2.65 19.54 32.84
C SER A 11 -2.46 18.12 33.39
N LEU A 12 -2.72 17.11 32.55
CA LEU A 12 -2.02 15.84 32.67
C LEU A 12 -1.47 15.50 31.29
N LEU A 13 -0.23 15.95 31.12
CA LEU A 13 0.69 15.57 30.08
C LEU A 13 1.01 14.07 30.19
N CYS A 14 1.23 13.52 29.00
CA CYS A 14 1.81 12.23 28.66
C CYS A 14 2.75 11.63 29.70
N ALA A 15 2.47 10.40 30.12
CA ALA A 15 3.50 9.45 30.50
C ALA A 15 3.82 8.60 29.26
N GLU A 16 5.03 8.83 28.75
CA GLU A 16 5.65 8.14 27.63
C GLU A 16 6.08 6.71 27.99
N ASN A 17 5.93 5.82 27.01
CA ASN A 17 6.93 4.85 26.53
C ASN A 17 7.65 3.97 27.57
N THR A 18 7.10 2.76 27.84
CA THR A 18 7.95 1.58 28.15
C THR A 18 7.30 0.22 27.84
N ILE A 19 6.06 0.15 27.38
CA ILE A 19 5.46 -1.15 27.02
C ILE A 19 5.90 -1.44 25.57
N PHE A 20 6.64 -2.53 25.33
CA PHE A 20 7.07 -3.11 24.03
C PHE A 20 8.60 -3.31 23.85
N GLY A 21 9.44 -2.98 24.85
CA GLY A 21 10.89 -3.20 24.77
C GLY A 21 11.36 -4.66 24.82
N ASP A 22 10.63 -5.55 25.50
CA ASP A 22 11.10 -6.91 25.81
C ASP A 22 10.11 -7.99 25.36
N LEU A 23 9.96 -8.19 24.05
CA LEU A 23 9.38 -9.42 23.51
C LEU A 23 10.47 -10.20 22.79
N ASP A 24 11.28 -10.90 23.58
CA ASP A 24 12.00 -12.07 23.12
C ASP A 24 10.97 -13.08 22.61
N PHE A 25 10.84 -13.18 21.29
CA PHE A 25 10.08 -14.22 20.63
C PHE A 25 10.86 -15.54 20.73
N ASN A 26 10.91 -16.10 21.94
CA ASN A 26 11.30 -17.49 22.15
C ASN A 26 10.14 -18.38 21.69
N ALA A 27 10.09 -18.63 20.38
CA ALA A 27 9.42 -19.80 19.85
C ALA A 27 10.28 -21.03 20.19
N SER A 28 10.23 -21.43 21.45
CA SER A 28 10.76 -22.69 21.94
C SER A 28 9.76 -23.18 22.97
N ASP A 29 8.68 -23.76 22.45
CA ASP A 29 8.04 -24.91 23.06
C ASP A 29 7.40 -25.72 21.93
N GLU A 30 7.83 -26.97 21.87
CA GLU A 30 7.37 -27.98 20.93
C GLU A 30 5.87 -28.22 21.09
N ILE A 31 5.15 -28.31 19.96
CA ILE A 31 4.28 -29.42 19.57
C ILE A 31 3.96 -29.16 18.09
N GLY A 32 4.80 -29.70 17.20
CA GLY A 32 4.48 -29.87 15.79
C GLY A 32 4.20 -31.35 15.55
N ILE A 33 2.95 -31.77 15.69
CA ILE A 33 2.53 -33.12 15.28
C ILE A 33 2.48 -33.14 13.74
N PRO A 34 3.15 -34.09 13.06
CA PRO A 34 2.94 -34.29 11.64
C PRO A 34 1.62 -35.05 11.45
N LEU A 35 0.57 -34.34 11.05
CA LEU A 35 -0.67 -34.95 10.59
C LEU A 35 -0.84 -34.70 9.10
N SER A 36 -0.53 -35.75 8.35
CA SER A 36 -0.92 -35.97 6.97
C SER A 36 -2.43 -35.82 6.83
N TRP A 37 -2.87 -34.84 6.04
CA TRP A 37 -4.22 -34.85 5.50
C TRP A 37 -4.19 -35.14 4.02
N HIS A 38 -5.00 -36.13 3.67
CA HIS A 38 -5.15 -36.73 2.37
C HIS A 38 -5.57 -35.70 1.30
N HIS A 39 -4.98 -35.89 0.12
CA HIS A 39 -5.35 -35.31 -1.16
C HIS A 39 -6.87 -35.11 -1.32
N GLN A 40 -7.25 -33.86 -1.58
CA GLN A 40 -8.33 -33.59 -2.53
C GLN A 40 -7.75 -32.73 -3.64
N ASP A 41 -7.79 -33.29 -4.84
CA ASP A 41 -7.40 -32.66 -6.08
C ASP A 41 -8.16 -31.34 -6.26
N ASP A 42 -7.43 -30.25 -6.48
CA ASP A 42 -8.01 -29.07 -7.10
C ASP A 42 -7.23 -28.73 -8.37
N GLN A 43 -7.97 -28.73 -9.47
CA GLN A 43 -7.46 -28.58 -10.82
C GLN A 43 -6.82 -27.20 -10.97
N SER A 44 -5.57 -27.18 -11.42
CA SER A 44 -4.88 -25.99 -11.91
C SER A 44 -5.67 -25.36 -13.06
N ARG A 45 -6.55 -24.40 -12.77
CA ARG A 45 -7.04 -23.46 -13.75
C ARG A 45 -6.00 -22.34 -13.85
N ASN A 46 -5.32 -22.29 -14.99
CA ASN A 46 -4.59 -21.11 -15.45
C ASN A 46 -5.60 -19.95 -15.58
N GLN A 47 -5.83 -19.22 -14.49
CA GLN A 47 -6.53 -17.95 -14.49
C GLN A 47 -5.48 -16.84 -14.46
N ASP A 48 -5.59 -15.92 -15.41
CA ASP A 48 -4.76 -14.72 -15.45
C ASP A 48 -4.96 -13.96 -14.11
N PRO A 49 -3.92 -13.61 -13.34
CA PRO A 49 -4.04 -12.98 -12.01
C PRO A 49 -4.74 -11.61 -12.01
N PHE A 50 -5.24 -11.16 -13.16
CA PHE A 50 -5.74 -9.81 -13.41
C PHE A 50 -7.17 -9.76 -13.94
N SER A 51 -7.91 -10.89 -13.96
CA SER A 51 -9.33 -10.90 -14.34
C SER A 51 -10.21 -10.36 -13.20
N TYR A 52 -10.15 -9.05 -12.97
CA TYR A 52 -11.06 -8.35 -12.06
C TYR A 52 -12.47 -8.35 -12.65
N ASN A 53 -13.40 -8.96 -11.93
CA ASN A 53 -14.81 -9.01 -12.32
C ASN A 53 -15.48 -7.62 -12.13
N ASP A 54 -16.62 -7.44 -12.81
CA ASP A 54 -17.42 -6.21 -13.02
C ASP A 54 -17.92 -5.48 -11.73
N SER A 55 -17.44 -5.88 -10.55
CA SER A 55 -17.78 -5.34 -9.23
C SER A 55 -17.18 -3.95 -8.94
N CYS A 56 -16.21 -3.49 -9.76
CA CYS A 56 -15.67 -2.12 -9.67
C CYS A 56 -16.71 -1.01 -9.92
N LYS A 57 -17.89 -1.36 -10.44
CA LYS A 57 -18.97 -0.40 -10.73
C LYS A 57 -19.63 0.19 -9.48
N SER A 58 -19.59 -0.48 -8.33
CA SER A 58 -20.32 -0.05 -7.13
C SER A 58 -19.43 0.41 -5.97
N LEU A 59 -18.12 0.15 -6.01
CA LEU A 59 -17.25 0.30 -4.83
C LEU A 59 -16.55 1.67 -4.76
N MET A 60 -16.37 2.35 -5.89
CA MET A 60 -15.67 3.64 -5.93
C MET A 60 -16.71 4.75 -5.88
N GLY A 61 -17.08 5.17 -4.67
CA GLY A 61 -17.71 6.46 -4.46
C GLY A 61 -16.74 7.57 -4.87
N PHE A 62 -16.63 7.83 -6.17
CA PHE A 62 -15.78 8.87 -6.77
C PHE A 62 -16.18 10.21 -6.17
N THR A 63 -15.54 10.57 -5.07
CA THR A 63 -15.78 11.84 -4.42
C THR A 63 -14.91 12.82 -5.18
N VAL A 64 -15.49 13.60 -6.10
CA VAL A 64 -14.78 14.71 -6.73
C VAL A 64 -14.25 15.59 -5.62
N HIS A 65 -12.94 15.52 -5.39
CA HIS A 65 -12.30 16.31 -4.35
C HIS A 65 -12.25 17.76 -4.82
N SER A 66 -12.63 18.69 -3.95
CA SER A 66 -12.37 20.10 -4.19
C SER A 66 -10.86 20.33 -4.32
N GLU A 67 -10.46 21.34 -5.08
CA GLU A 67 -9.04 21.67 -5.27
C GLU A 67 -8.33 21.92 -3.93
N ASP A 68 -9.02 22.51 -2.96
CA ASP A 68 -8.46 22.78 -1.64
C ASP A 68 -8.22 21.48 -0.84
N ARG A 69 -9.13 20.51 -0.92
CA ARG A 69 -8.93 19.18 -0.32
C ARG A 69 -7.72 18.47 -0.93
N ILE A 70 -7.55 18.54 -2.25
CA ILE A 70 -6.37 17.96 -2.91
C ILE A 70 -5.08 18.65 -2.46
N LYS A 71 -5.08 19.98 -2.33
CA LYS A 71 -3.90 20.72 -1.82
C LYS A 71 -3.53 20.27 -0.40
N GLU A 72 -4.52 20.04 0.47
CA GLU A 72 -4.28 19.52 1.82
C GLU A 72 -3.73 18.09 1.79
N MET A 73 -4.29 17.21 0.97
CA MET A 73 -3.78 15.85 0.78
C MET A 73 -2.32 15.86 0.28
N VAL A 74 -1.99 16.69 -0.71
CA VAL A 74 -0.61 16.83 -1.22
C VAL A 74 0.35 17.37 -0.14
N LYS A 75 -0.11 18.26 0.75
CA LYS A 75 0.71 18.72 1.88
C LYS A 75 0.97 17.59 2.89
N GLY A 76 -0.05 16.77 3.18
CA GLY A 76 0.01 15.69 4.17
C GLY A 76 0.61 14.37 3.67
N GLU A 77 0.80 14.16 2.37
CA GLU A 77 1.24 12.87 1.82
C GLU A 77 2.63 12.43 2.34
N LYS A 78 3.49 13.39 2.68
CA LYS A 78 4.84 13.12 3.23
C LYS A 78 4.80 12.38 4.57
N GLU A 79 3.74 12.56 5.35
CA GLU A 79 3.58 11.88 6.64
C GLU A 79 3.30 10.38 6.49
N HIS A 80 2.98 9.96 5.27
CA HIS A 80 2.65 8.59 4.90
C HIS A 80 3.73 7.95 4.02
N LEU A 81 4.92 8.56 3.95
CA LEU A 81 6.07 7.98 3.26
C LEU A 81 6.92 7.14 4.24
N PRO A 82 7.62 6.11 3.74
CA PRO A 82 8.71 5.48 4.47
C PRO A 82 9.79 6.50 4.85
N ARG A 83 10.64 6.17 5.82
CA ARG A 83 11.79 7.00 6.20
C ARG A 83 12.68 7.29 4.99
N ASP A 84 13.23 8.51 4.92
CA ASP A 84 14.00 9.00 3.75
C ASP A 84 15.21 8.13 3.37
N ASP A 85 15.82 7.42 4.33
CA ASP A 85 16.96 6.53 4.11
C ASP A 85 16.57 5.12 3.65
N TYR A 86 15.27 4.77 3.65
CA TYR A 86 14.76 3.44 3.33
C TYR A 86 15.20 2.97 1.94
N LEU A 87 14.94 3.77 0.91
CA LEU A 87 15.33 3.44 -0.47
C LEU A 87 16.85 3.31 -0.62
N LYS A 88 17.62 4.16 0.10
CA LYS A 88 19.08 4.09 0.07
C LYS A 88 19.57 2.77 0.68
N ARG A 89 19.03 2.38 1.83
CA ARG A 89 19.35 1.13 2.54
C ARG A 89 18.98 -0.12 1.73
N LEU A 90 17.87 -0.07 1.01
CA LEU A 90 17.47 -1.13 0.07
C LEU A 90 18.44 -1.25 -1.11
N ARG A 91 18.95 -0.13 -1.63
CA ARG A 91 19.90 -0.12 -2.76
C ARG A 91 21.33 -0.49 -2.34
N SER A 92 21.77 -0.10 -1.14
CA SER A 92 23.09 -0.46 -0.61
C SER A 92 23.18 -1.91 -0.14
N GLY A 93 22.04 -2.55 0.13
CA GLY A 93 21.98 -3.89 0.73
C GLY A 93 21.99 -3.89 2.25
N ASP A 94 21.92 -2.72 2.90
CA ASP A 94 21.78 -2.61 4.37
C ASP A 94 20.43 -3.17 4.84
N LEU A 95 19.42 -3.11 3.97
CA LEU A 95 18.15 -3.81 4.11
C LEU A 95 18.02 -4.87 3.02
N ASP A 96 17.68 -6.09 3.43
CA ASP A 96 17.51 -7.19 2.50
C ASP A 96 16.24 -6.98 1.64
N LEU A 97 16.45 -6.77 0.34
CA LEU A 97 15.39 -6.63 -0.66
C LEU A 97 14.49 -7.88 -0.76
N SER A 98 15.00 -9.06 -0.39
CA SER A 98 14.23 -10.31 -0.41
C SER A 98 13.03 -10.25 0.52
N VAL A 99 13.19 -9.64 1.70
CA VAL A 99 12.14 -9.46 2.71
C VAL A 99 10.95 -8.72 2.12
N ARG A 100 11.19 -7.59 1.46
CA ARG A 100 10.13 -6.84 0.78
C ARG A 100 9.48 -7.70 -0.29
N ARG A 101 10.27 -8.35 -1.15
CA ARG A 101 9.77 -9.16 -2.27
C ARG A 101 8.87 -10.30 -1.80
N GLU A 102 9.27 -11.03 -0.76
CA GLU A 102 8.49 -12.13 -0.19
C GLU A 102 7.17 -11.64 0.41
N ALA A 103 7.20 -10.51 1.12
CA ALA A 103 5.99 -9.90 1.65
C ALA A 103 5.03 -9.42 0.54
N LEU A 104 5.56 -8.86 -0.56
CA LEU A 104 4.74 -8.52 -1.73
C LEU A 104 4.15 -9.77 -2.39
N ASP A 105 4.93 -10.83 -2.61
CA ASP A 105 4.41 -12.08 -3.18
C ASP A 105 3.21 -12.61 -2.37
N TRP A 106 3.34 -12.57 -1.04
CA TRP A 106 2.25 -12.91 -0.13
C TRP A 106 1.01 -12.03 -0.30
N ILE A 107 1.17 -10.70 -0.27
CA ILE A 107 0.07 -9.75 -0.41
C ILE A 107 -0.69 -9.96 -1.72
N TRP A 108 0.00 -10.24 -2.83
CA TRP A 108 -0.64 -10.44 -4.14
C TRP A 108 -1.38 -11.76 -4.22
N LYS A 109 -0.81 -12.84 -3.65
CA LYS A 109 -1.52 -14.13 -3.54
C LYS A 109 -2.82 -13.99 -2.75
N ALA A 110 -2.76 -13.28 -1.63
CA ALA A 110 -3.92 -13.06 -0.79
C ALA A 110 -4.94 -12.11 -1.42
N GLN A 111 -4.50 -11.07 -2.13
CA GLN A 111 -5.40 -10.25 -2.93
C GLN A 111 -6.11 -11.08 -4.01
N ALA A 112 -5.41 -11.94 -4.73
CA ALA A 112 -6.03 -12.79 -5.75
C ALA A 112 -7.04 -13.78 -5.16
N HIS A 113 -6.77 -14.31 -3.96
CA HIS A 113 -7.67 -15.22 -3.27
C HIS A 113 -8.98 -14.56 -2.82
N TYR A 114 -8.91 -13.37 -2.21
CA TYR A 114 -10.09 -12.67 -1.70
C TYR A 114 -10.71 -11.67 -2.70
N ASN A 115 -10.05 -11.45 -3.83
CA ASN A 115 -10.39 -10.42 -4.80
C ASN A 115 -10.50 -9.02 -4.16
N PHE A 116 -9.58 -8.70 -3.24
CA PHE A 116 -9.50 -7.38 -2.61
C PHE A 116 -9.26 -6.28 -3.64
N GLY A 117 -9.77 -5.10 -3.33
CA GLY A 117 -9.63 -3.91 -4.16
C GLY A 117 -8.18 -3.40 -4.22
N PRO A 118 -7.85 -2.59 -5.24
CA PRO A 118 -6.52 -2.04 -5.41
C PRO A 118 -6.09 -1.11 -4.26
N LEU A 119 -7.04 -0.45 -3.59
CA LEU A 119 -6.73 0.42 -2.44
C LEU A 119 -6.18 -0.39 -1.26
N SER A 120 -6.77 -1.54 -0.94
CA SER A 120 -6.29 -2.47 0.09
C SER A 120 -4.86 -2.93 -0.17
N VAL A 121 -4.52 -3.24 -1.44
CA VAL A 121 -3.14 -3.57 -1.82
C VAL A 121 -2.22 -2.37 -1.62
N CYS A 122 -2.62 -1.18 -2.08
CA CYS A 122 -1.81 0.03 -1.90
C CYS A 122 -1.54 0.36 -0.43
N LEU A 123 -2.56 0.24 0.43
CA LEU A 123 -2.44 0.44 1.86
C LEU A 123 -1.55 -0.61 2.52
N SER A 124 -1.74 -1.89 2.23
CA SER A 124 -0.92 -2.96 2.82
C SER A 124 0.58 -2.79 2.52
N ILE A 125 0.92 -2.40 1.29
CA ILE A 125 2.30 -2.14 0.87
C ILE A 125 2.83 -0.85 1.50
N ASN A 126 2.00 0.19 1.61
CA ASN A 126 2.37 1.41 2.34
C ASN A 126 2.72 1.09 3.80
N TYR A 127 1.91 0.29 4.49
CA TYR A 127 2.16 -0.10 5.86
C TYR A 127 3.45 -0.92 5.98
N LEU A 128 3.65 -1.88 5.06
CA LEU A 128 4.85 -2.71 4.99
C LEU A 128 6.11 -1.85 4.82
N ASP A 129 6.15 -0.99 3.81
CA ASP A 129 7.33 -0.17 3.50
C ASP A 129 7.62 0.84 4.63
N ARG A 130 6.59 1.47 5.22
CA ARG A 130 6.77 2.35 6.39
C ARG A 130 7.28 1.58 7.61
N PHE A 131 6.74 0.39 7.87
CA PHE A 131 7.17 -0.45 8.98
C PHE A 131 8.64 -0.85 8.82
N LEU A 132 9.02 -1.42 7.67
CA LEU A 132 10.39 -1.85 7.38
C LEU A 132 11.41 -0.70 7.34
N SER A 133 10.96 0.53 7.11
CA SER A 133 11.84 1.71 7.15
C SER A 133 12.35 2.04 8.55
N VAL A 134 11.60 1.66 9.59
CA VAL A 134 11.89 1.97 10.99
C VAL A 134 12.25 0.71 11.79
N TYR A 135 11.59 -0.40 11.51
CA TYR A 135 11.71 -1.64 12.26
C TYR A 135 12.58 -2.66 11.52
N GLN A 136 13.58 -3.21 12.21
CA GLN A 136 14.43 -4.27 11.68
C GLN A 136 13.87 -5.63 12.09
N LEU A 137 13.42 -6.42 11.11
CA LEU A 137 12.98 -7.79 11.38
C LEU A 137 14.16 -8.68 11.83
N PRO A 138 13.90 -9.70 12.66
CA PRO A 138 14.89 -10.69 13.04
C PRO A 138 15.51 -11.36 11.80
N LYS A 139 16.85 -11.32 11.69
CA LYS A 139 17.56 -11.90 10.54
C LYS A 139 17.36 -13.42 10.49
N GLY A 140 17.23 -13.96 9.26
CA GLY A 140 17.08 -15.40 9.02
C GLY A 140 15.74 -16.00 9.43
N LYS A 141 14.77 -15.19 9.89
CA LYS A 141 13.44 -15.66 10.31
C LYS A 141 12.40 -15.36 9.23
N ALA A 142 12.29 -16.22 8.22
CA ALA A 142 11.32 -16.08 7.12
C ALA A 142 9.86 -15.98 7.60
N TRP A 143 9.52 -16.63 8.72
CA TRP A 143 8.21 -16.53 9.34
C TRP A 143 7.83 -15.10 9.72
N ALA A 144 8.82 -14.26 10.09
CA ALA A 144 8.55 -12.88 10.50
C ALA A 144 8.10 -12.03 9.31
N VAL A 145 8.61 -12.34 8.11
CA VAL A 145 8.21 -11.67 6.86
C VAL A 145 6.77 -12.02 6.50
N GLN A 146 6.41 -13.31 6.56
CA GLN A 146 5.04 -13.75 6.29
C GLN A 146 4.06 -13.18 7.32
N LEU A 147 4.41 -13.22 8.61
CA LEU A 147 3.58 -12.66 9.68
C LEU A 147 3.35 -11.15 9.50
N LEU A 148 4.39 -10.39 9.13
CA LEU A 148 4.28 -8.97 8.82
C LEU A 148 3.36 -8.74 7.62
N ALA A 149 3.51 -9.51 6.54
CA ALA A 149 2.68 -9.38 5.34
C ALA A 149 1.20 -9.65 5.63
N VAL A 150 0.91 -10.73 6.38
CA VAL A 150 -0.44 -11.07 6.86
C VAL A 150 -1.03 -9.93 7.69
N ALA A 151 -0.28 -9.40 8.65
CA ALA A 151 -0.74 -8.31 9.50
C ALA A 151 -1.00 -7.01 8.73
N CYS A 152 -0.08 -6.61 7.83
CA CYS A 152 -0.25 -5.42 6.99
C CYS A 152 -1.48 -5.54 6.08
N LEU A 153 -1.71 -6.72 5.48
CA LEU A 153 -2.88 -6.94 4.64
C LEU A 153 -4.18 -6.98 5.45
N SER A 154 -4.18 -7.63 6.61
CA SER A 154 -5.37 -7.67 7.47
C SER A 154 -5.77 -6.26 7.94
N LEU A 155 -4.79 -5.44 8.33
CA LEU A 155 -5.03 -4.03 8.65
C LEU A 155 -5.56 -3.24 7.45
N ALA A 156 -5.01 -3.45 6.26
CA ALA A 156 -5.49 -2.75 5.06
C ALA A 156 -6.92 -3.14 4.70
N ALA A 157 -7.25 -4.43 4.76
CA ALA A 157 -8.60 -4.92 4.54
C ALA A 157 -9.59 -4.33 5.57
N LYS A 158 -9.21 -4.24 6.85
CA LYS A 158 -10.03 -3.58 7.90
C LYS A 158 -10.28 -2.10 7.65
N MET A 159 -9.42 -1.42 6.89
CA MET A 159 -9.56 0.00 6.58
C MET A 159 -10.41 0.28 5.35
N GLU A 160 -10.47 -0.65 4.39
CA GLU A 160 -10.97 -0.38 3.04
C GLU A 160 -12.06 -1.35 2.57
N GLU A 161 -12.02 -2.61 3.00
CA GLU A 161 -12.95 -3.63 2.50
C GLU A 161 -14.23 -3.68 3.33
N ALA A 162 -15.37 -3.84 2.65
CA ALA A 162 -16.66 -3.98 3.32
C ALA A 162 -16.78 -5.33 4.06
N ASN A 163 -16.19 -6.38 3.50
CA ASN A 163 -16.22 -7.74 4.04
C ASN A 163 -14.80 -8.18 4.35
N VAL A 164 -14.46 -8.18 5.64
CA VAL A 164 -13.13 -8.51 6.12
C VAL A 164 -13.14 -9.93 6.68
N PRO A 165 -12.29 -10.85 6.17
CA PRO A 165 -12.12 -12.18 6.76
C PRO A 165 -11.61 -12.13 8.21
N LEU A 166 -11.64 -13.26 8.92
CA LEU A 166 -10.99 -13.34 10.23
C LEU A 166 -9.46 -13.27 10.05
N SER A 167 -8.74 -12.75 11.05
CA SER A 167 -7.28 -12.59 10.96
C SER A 167 -6.55 -13.89 10.59
N VAL A 168 -7.03 -15.05 11.04
CA VAL A 168 -6.43 -16.36 10.71
C VAL A 168 -6.61 -16.77 9.26
N ASP A 169 -7.67 -16.27 8.60
CA ASP A 169 -8.03 -16.67 7.24
C ASP A 169 -7.09 -16.03 6.21
N PHE A 170 -6.45 -14.90 6.53
CA PHE A 170 -5.46 -14.23 5.66
C PHE A 170 -4.21 -15.09 5.32
N GLN A 171 -4.10 -16.29 5.86
CA GLN A 171 -3.00 -17.24 5.70
C GLN A 171 -3.18 -18.15 4.46
N VAL A 172 -3.40 -17.58 3.29
CA VAL A 172 -3.82 -18.29 2.06
C VAL A 172 -2.66 -18.69 1.13
N GLY A 173 -2.91 -19.57 0.17
CA GLY A 173 -1.93 -19.88 -0.89
C GLY A 173 -0.71 -20.66 -0.40
N GLU A 174 -0.97 -21.73 0.36
CA GLU A 174 0.04 -22.62 0.94
C GLU A 174 1.07 -21.87 1.80
N PRO A 175 0.65 -21.33 2.95
CA PRO A 175 1.56 -20.66 3.89
C PRO A 175 2.70 -21.59 4.29
N LYS A 176 3.93 -21.06 4.29
CA LYS A 176 5.09 -21.78 4.86
C LYS A 176 4.97 -21.93 6.38
N PHE A 177 4.30 -20.98 7.01
CA PHE A 177 4.10 -20.92 8.46
C PHE A 177 2.64 -20.61 8.78
N VAL A 178 2.08 -21.28 9.77
CA VAL A 178 0.71 -21.01 10.24
C VAL A 178 0.79 -20.39 11.63
N PHE A 179 0.06 -19.30 11.82
CA PHE A 179 0.03 -18.50 13.03
C PHE A 179 -1.37 -18.52 13.65
N GLU A 180 -1.40 -18.54 14.99
CA GLU A 180 -2.63 -18.33 15.74
C GLU A 180 -3.12 -16.88 15.59
N ALA A 181 -4.43 -16.69 15.76
CA ALA A 181 -5.08 -15.37 15.73
C ALA A 181 -4.37 -14.35 16.65
N LYS A 182 -4.00 -14.78 17.86
CA LYS A 182 -3.33 -13.92 18.86
C LYS A 182 -1.97 -13.42 18.37
N THR A 183 -1.22 -14.26 17.65
CA THR A 183 0.09 -13.88 17.09
C THR A 183 -0.07 -12.85 15.98
N ILE A 184 -1.07 -13.04 15.12
CA ILE A 184 -1.40 -12.07 14.06
C ILE A 184 -1.83 -10.74 14.68
N GLN A 185 -2.74 -10.76 15.67
CA GLN A 185 -3.19 -9.56 16.38
C GLN A 185 -2.06 -8.80 17.09
N ARG A 186 -1.11 -9.51 17.69
CA ARG A 186 0.09 -8.87 18.27
C ARG A 186 0.93 -8.17 17.21
N MET A 187 1.11 -8.80 16.05
CA MET A 187 1.81 -8.17 14.93
C MET A 187 1.03 -6.96 14.38
N GLU A 188 -0.29 -7.05 14.27
CA GLU A 188 -1.14 -5.91 13.88
C GLU A 188 -0.95 -4.73 14.84
N LEU A 189 -0.97 -4.97 16.15
CA LEU A 189 -0.72 -3.93 17.16
C LEU A 189 0.69 -3.35 17.06
N LEU A 190 1.71 -4.16 16.76
CA LEU A 190 3.07 -3.70 16.54
C LEU A 190 3.15 -2.79 15.30
N VAL A 191 2.47 -3.15 14.20
CA VAL A 191 2.38 -2.30 13.00
C VAL A 191 1.65 -1.00 13.33
N LEU A 192 0.47 -1.06 13.97
CA LEU A 192 -0.32 0.10 14.36
C LEU A 192 0.47 1.08 15.22
N SER A 193 1.14 0.59 16.27
CA SER A 193 1.96 1.41 17.16
C SER A 193 3.16 2.02 16.44
N THR A 194 3.88 1.24 15.63
CA THR A 194 5.02 1.72 14.82
C THR A 194 4.59 2.82 13.85
N LEU A 195 3.41 2.68 13.24
CA LEU A 195 2.84 3.66 12.30
C LEU A 195 2.07 4.80 13.00
N LYS A 196 2.10 4.84 14.35
CA LYS A 196 1.38 5.83 15.18
C LYS A 196 -0.10 5.91 14.83
N TRP A 197 -0.72 4.77 14.51
CA TRP A 197 -2.12 4.62 14.13
C TRP A 197 -2.54 5.41 12.88
N ARG A 198 -1.58 5.94 12.09
CA ARG A 198 -1.85 6.66 10.84
C ARG A 198 -2.10 5.69 9.69
N MET A 199 -3.27 5.05 9.72
CA MET A 199 -3.64 3.98 8.79
C MET A 199 -4.32 4.50 7.53
N GLN A 200 -4.98 5.66 7.56
CA GLN A 200 -5.57 6.25 6.36
C GLN A 200 -4.49 6.93 5.48
N ALA A 201 -3.57 6.12 4.95
CA ALA A 201 -2.43 6.60 4.18
C ALA A 201 -2.87 7.11 2.81
N LEU A 202 -2.27 8.24 2.40
CA LEU A 202 -2.45 8.78 1.06
C LEU A 202 -1.59 7.97 0.08
N THR A 203 -2.25 7.23 -0.81
CA THR A 203 -1.59 6.38 -1.82
C THR A 203 -1.85 6.96 -3.22
N PRO A 204 -1.17 6.50 -4.28
CA PRO A 204 -1.48 6.99 -5.63
C PRO A 204 -2.96 6.81 -6.01
N CYS A 205 -3.62 5.77 -5.49
CA CYS A 205 -5.07 5.57 -5.66
C CYS A 205 -5.90 6.71 -5.07
N SER A 206 -5.44 7.38 -4.01
CA SER A 206 -6.15 8.51 -3.40
C SER A 206 -6.20 9.75 -4.30
N PHE A 207 -5.35 9.84 -5.32
CA PHE A 207 -5.23 11.01 -6.20
C PHE A 207 -5.64 10.74 -7.65
N ILE A 208 -5.74 9.47 -8.07
CA ILE A 208 -5.85 9.13 -9.48
C ILE A 208 -7.11 9.69 -10.13
N ASP A 209 -8.24 9.66 -9.41
CA ASP A 209 -9.53 10.12 -9.92
C ASP A 209 -9.52 11.63 -10.18
N TYR A 210 -8.92 12.39 -9.27
CA TYR A 210 -8.73 13.84 -9.45
C TYR A 210 -7.92 14.14 -10.71
N PHE A 211 -6.77 13.47 -10.90
CA PHE A 211 -5.92 13.73 -12.06
C PHE A 211 -6.56 13.28 -13.37
N LEU A 212 -7.23 12.13 -13.39
CA LEU A 212 -7.97 11.68 -14.57
C LEU A 212 -9.09 12.67 -14.91
N SER A 213 -9.83 13.16 -13.91
CA SER A 213 -10.94 14.09 -14.12
C SER A 213 -10.43 15.41 -14.68
N LYS A 214 -9.37 15.97 -14.08
CA LYS A 214 -8.76 17.22 -14.56
C LYS A 214 -8.19 17.11 -15.96
N ILE A 215 -7.55 16.00 -16.31
CA ILE A 215 -7.00 15.80 -17.65
C ILE A 215 -8.12 15.65 -18.70
N ASN A 216 -9.25 15.05 -18.34
CA ASN A 216 -10.39 14.90 -19.24
C ASN A 216 -11.32 16.13 -19.25
N GLY A 217 -10.88 17.29 -18.73
CA GLY A 217 -11.68 18.51 -18.68
C GLY A 217 -12.91 18.40 -17.78
N ASP A 218 -12.78 17.73 -16.64
CA ASP A 218 -13.84 17.45 -15.66
C ASP A 218 -15.03 16.64 -16.26
N GLN A 219 -14.80 15.91 -17.37
CA GLN A 219 -15.77 15.00 -17.97
C GLN A 219 -15.85 13.64 -17.25
N HIS A 220 -16.91 12.88 -17.55
CA HIS A 220 -17.12 11.56 -16.99
C HIS A 220 -15.95 10.61 -17.31
N LEU A 221 -15.37 10.02 -16.27
CA LEU A 221 -14.25 9.11 -16.41
C LEU A 221 -14.69 7.79 -17.02
N SER A 222 -14.05 7.39 -18.12
CA SER A 222 -14.24 6.04 -18.64
C SER A 222 -13.72 5.01 -17.64
N THR A 223 -14.55 4.02 -17.32
CA THR A 223 -14.18 2.88 -16.46
C THR A 223 -12.90 2.19 -16.95
N SER A 224 -12.67 2.14 -18.26
CA SER A 224 -11.45 1.57 -18.84
C SER A 224 -10.20 2.35 -18.43
N SER A 225 -10.28 3.68 -18.38
CA SER A 225 -9.17 4.57 -18.03
C SER A 225 -8.83 4.48 -16.54
N ILE A 226 -9.84 4.39 -15.68
CA ILE A 226 -9.66 4.16 -14.24
C ILE A 226 -8.99 2.79 -14.02
N PHE A 227 -9.53 1.73 -14.62
CA PHE A 227 -9.00 0.38 -14.48
C PHE A 227 -7.53 0.28 -14.93
N LYS A 228 -7.21 0.83 -16.11
CA LYS A 228 -5.83 0.90 -16.61
C LYS A 228 -4.90 1.68 -15.68
N SER A 229 -5.40 2.76 -15.09
CA SER A 229 -4.61 3.56 -14.14
C SER A 229 -4.31 2.78 -12.87
N LEU A 230 -5.29 2.08 -12.30
CA LEU A 230 -5.11 1.24 -11.11
C LEU A 230 -4.11 0.11 -11.38
N GLN A 231 -4.21 -0.56 -12.53
CA GLN A 231 -3.24 -1.58 -12.97
C GLN A 231 -1.81 -1.05 -13.04
N LEU A 232 -1.62 0.16 -13.60
CA LEU A 232 -0.31 0.81 -13.65
C LEU A 232 0.20 1.18 -12.25
N ILE A 233 -0.67 1.73 -11.39
CA ILE A 233 -0.33 2.04 -10.00
C ILE A 233 0.15 0.78 -9.29
N LEU A 234 -0.62 -0.32 -9.32
CA LEU A 234 -0.23 -1.59 -8.69
C LEU A 234 1.10 -2.12 -9.23
N SER A 235 1.38 -1.93 -10.52
CA SER A 235 2.66 -2.31 -11.13
C SER A 235 3.82 -1.49 -10.60
N THR A 236 3.63 -0.19 -10.32
CA THR A 236 4.67 0.65 -9.72
C THR A 236 5.08 0.19 -8.32
N LEU A 237 4.15 -0.38 -7.54
CA LEU A 237 4.40 -0.80 -6.16
C LEU A 237 5.38 -1.98 -6.06
N LYS A 238 5.50 -2.80 -7.12
CA LYS A 238 6.45 -3.92 -7.17
C LYS A 238 7.91 -3.43 -7.16
N GLY A 239 8.18 -2.31 -7.82
CA GLY A 239 9.54 -1.77 -7.97
C GLY A 239 9.93 -0.81 -6.83
N ILE A 240 11.14 -0.97 -6.30
CA ILE A 240 11.69 -0.04 -5.30
C ILE A 240 11.99 1.35 -5.90
N ASP A 241 12.16 1.43 -7.21
CA ASP A 241 12.49 2.67 -7.92
C ASP A 241 11.39 3.72 -7.91
N PHE A 242 10.16 3.35 -7.53
CA PHE A 242 9.06 4.28 -7.38
C PHE A 242 8.96 4.87 -5.96
N LEU A 243 9.70 4.32 -4.99
CA LEU A 243 9.77 4.84 -3.62
C LEU A 243 10.42 6.24 -3.55
N GLU A 244 11.11 6.70 -4.61
CA GLU A 244 11.68 8.06 -4.69
C GLU A 244 10.63 9.15 -5.00
N PHE A 245 9.42 8.74 -5.40
CA PHE A 245 8.33 9.63 -5.78
C PHE A 245 7.22 9.62 -4.74
N ARG A 246 6.53 10.75 -4.63
CA ARG A 246 5.36 10.88 -3.78
C ARG A 246 4.13 10.26 -4.46
N PRO A 247 3.13 9.82 -3.67
CA PRO A 247 1.86 9.31 -4.17
C PRO A 247 1.21 10.18 -5.26
N SER A 248 1.14 11.49 -5.06
CA SER A 248 0.57 12.45 -6.01
C SER A 248 1.33 12.50 -7.34
N GLU A 249 2.67 12.39 -7.31
CA GLU A 249 3.52 12.38 -8.51
C GLU A 249 3.31 11.11 -9.33
N ILE A 250 3.17 9.96 -8.66
CA ILE A 250 2.90 8.67 -9.32
C ILE A 250 1.51 8.71 -9.97
N ALA A 251 0.49 9.14 -9.22
CA ALA A 251 -0.88 9.23 -9.71
C ALA A 251 -1.00 10.12 -10.95
N ALA A 252 -0.38 11.30 -10.91
CA ALA A 252 -0.33 12.21 -12.05
C ALA A 252 0.38 11.60 -13.26
N ALA A 253 1.56 10.99 -13.05
CA ALA A 253 2.31 10.36 -14.12
C ALA A 253 1.52 9.22 -14.79
N VAL A 254 0.76 8.45 -14.00
CA VAL A 254 -0.14 7.40 -14.49
C VAL A 254 -1.30 8.01 -15.27
N ALA A 255 -2.01 9.01 -14.74
CA ALA A 255 -3.13 9.65 -15.43
C ALA A 255 -2.70 10.21 -16.80
N ILE A 256 -1.58 10.93 -16.85
CA ILE A 256 -0.98 11.45 -18.10
C ILE A 256 -0.57 10.31 -19.06
N SER A 257 -0.19 9.14 -18.54
CA SER A 257 0.18 8.00 -19.38
C SER A 257 -1.03 7.33 -20.02
N VAL A 258 -2.15 7.26 -19.28
CA VAL A 258 -3.39 6.60 -19.73
C VAL A 258 -4.18 7.46 -20.71
N SER A 259 -4.20 8.78 -20.53
CA SER A 259 -4.97 9.69 -21.39
C SER A 259 -4.42 9.88 -22.81
N GLY A 260 -3.34 9.19 -23.21
CA GLY A 260 -2.71 9.40 -24.52
C GLY A 260 -2.11 10.80 -24.65
N GLU A 261 -1.65 11.20 -25.83
CA GLU A 261 -1.03 12.51 -26.09
C GLU A 261 -2.02 13.67 -25.89
N VAL A 262 -2.23 14.06 -24.65
CA VAL A 262 -2.86 15.32 -24.31
C VAL A 262 -1.90 16.44 -24.73
N GLN A 263 -2.39 17.35 -25.58
CA GLN A 263 -1.65 18.51 -26.07
C GLN A 263 -1.00 19.25 -24.90
N ALA A 264 0.21 19.78 -25.11
CA ALA A 264 1.00 20.50 -24.09
C ALA A 264 0.21 21.57 -23.31
N VAL A 265 -0.85 22.10 -23.92
CA VAL A 265 -1.75 23.15 -23.39
C VAL A 265 -2.55 22.72 -22.15
N GLU A 266 -2.89 21.43 -21.98
CA GLU A 266 -3.68 20.97 -20.82
C GLU A 266 -2.81 20.49 -19.66
N ILE A 267 -1.57 20.07 -19.96
CA ILE A 267 -0.56 19.81 -18.93
C ILE A 267 -0.29 21.09 -18.14
N ASP A 268 -0.18 22.24 -18.81
CA ASP A 268 0.05 23.55 -18.18
C ASP A 268 -1.07 24.01 -17.23
N LYS A 269 -2.30 23.51 -17.39
CA LYS A 269 -3.41 23.76 -16.44
C LYS A 269 -3.31 22.89 -15.17
N ALA A 270 -2.72 21.70 -15.26
CA ALA A 270 -2.46 20.82 -14.12
C ALA A 270 -1.08 21.09 -13.46
N VAL A 271 -0.17 21.78 -14.16
CA VAL A 271 1.19 22.18 -13.71
C VAL A 271 1.25 22.96 -12.39
N PRO A 272 0.28 23.81 -11.98
CA PRO A 272 0.32 24.44 -10.68
C PRO A 272 0.37 23.44 -9.51
N TYR A 273 -0.14 22.23 -9.71
CA TYR A 273 -0.09 21.13 -8.74
C TYR A 273 1.23 20.35 -8.81
N PHE A 274 1.94 20.43 -9.94
CA PHE A 274 3.22 19.78 -10.17
C PHE A 274 4.37 20.68 -9.74
N THR A 275 4.56 20.89 -8.43
CA THR A 275 5.81 21.51 -7.93
C THR A 275 7.07 20.72 -8.34
N GLN A 276 6.91 19.49 -8.86
CA GLN A 276 7.99 18.60 -9.27
C GLN A 276 7.75 18.01 -10.68
N VAL A 277 7.40 18.85 -11.67
CA VAL A 277 7.17 18.44 -13.07
C VAL A 277 8.25 17.47 -13.60
N GLU A 278 9.53 17.70 -13.28
CA GLU A 278 10.64 16.82 -13.71
C GLU A 278 10.54 15.40 -13.14
N LYS A 279 10.14 15.28 -11.88
CA LYS A 279 9.92 13.97 -11.24
C LYS A 279 8.70 13.28 -11.84
N VAL A 280 7.62 14.02 -12.13
CA VAL A 280 6.45 13.47 -12.84
C VAL A 280 6.84 12.97 -14.23
N LYS A 281 7.65 13.71 -14.99
CA LYS A 281 8.19 13.27 -16.28
C LYS A 281 9.04 12.00 -16.15
N ARG A 282 9.89 11.92 -15.12
CA ARG A 282 10.71 10.74 -14.82
C ARG A 282 9.84 9.53 -14.45
N ALA A 283 8.88 9.70 -13.55
CA ALA A 283 7.92 8.68 -13.16
C ALA A 283 7.11 8.19 -14.36
N LYS A 284 6.64 9.10 -15.22
CA LYS A 284 5.95 8.79 -16.49
C LYS A 284 6.82 7.95 -17.43
N LYS A 285 8.11 8.31 -17.56
CA LYS A 285 9.05 7.54 -18.38
C LYS A 285 9.24 6.11 -17.82
N LYS A 286 9.38 5.97 -16.50
CA LYS A 286 9.51 4.66 -15.84
C LYS A 286 8.23 3.83 -15.95
N SER A 287 7.05 4.42 -15.75
CA SER A 287 5.77 3.71 -15.84
C SER A 287 5.50 3.19 -17.25
N ARG A 288 5.81 4.00 -18.29
CA ARG A 288 5.75 3.55 -19.70
C ARG A 288 6.66 2.35 -19.98
N ALA A 289 7.86 2.32 -19.40
CA ALA A 289 8.80 1.22 -19.60
C ALA A 289 8.29 -0.12 -19.03
N LEU A 290 7.47 -0.10 -17.98
CA LEU A 290 6.85 -1.31 -17.43
C LEU A 290 5.75 -1.89 -18.33
N TRP A 291 5.08 -1.06 -19.14
CA TRP A 291 3.93 -1.47 -19.94
C TRP A 291 4.24 -1.74 -21.41
N CYS A 292 5.33 -1.20 -21.97
CA CYS A 292 5.71 -1.50 -23.35
C CYS A 292 6.34 -2.89 -23.42
N PRO A 293 5.66 -3.94 -23.93
CA PRO A 293 6.33 -5.18 -24.22
C PRO A 293 7.32 -4.85 -25.34
N GLN A 294 8.60 -5.17 -25.16
CA GLN A 294 9.54 -5.05 -26.26
C GLN A 294 8.97 -5.79 -27.46
N LYS A 295 8.62 -5.07 -28.53
CA LYS A 295 8.67 -5.61 -29.88
C LYS A 295 10.14 -5.96 -30.13
N LYS A 296 10.61 -7.10 -29.60
CA LYS A 296 11.79 -7.76 -30.13
C LYS A 296 11.39 -8.23 -31.51
N VAL A 297 11.66 -7.36 -32.48
CA VAL A 297 11.75 -7.71 -33.89
C VAL A 297 12.76 -8.87 -33.95
N GLN A 298 12.27 -10.09 -34.16
CA GLN A 298 13.10 -11.16 -34.71
C GLN A 298 13.54 -10.69 -36.10
N ARG A 299 14.84 -10.48 -36.25
CA ARG A 299 15.54 -10.49 -37.54
C ARG A 299 16.38 -11.75 -37.59
#